data_AF-A0A2W6W2J2-F1
#
_entry.id   AF-A0A2W6W2J2-F1
#
_cell.length_a   1.000
_cell.length_b   1.000
_cell.length_c   1.000
_cell.angle_alpha   90.00
_cell.angle_beta   90.00
_cell.angle_gamma   90.00
#
_symmetry.space_group_name_H-M   'P 1'
#
loop_
_entity.id
_entity.type
_entity.pdbx_description
1 polymer ?
#
loop_
_entity_poly.entity_id
_entity_poly.type
_entity_poly.pdbx_seq_one_letter_code
_entity_poly.pdbx_strand_id
1 'polypeptide(L)' 'RAGDPDRIVATGELAARDLEWQNRYTVDEMVRTGWEARRAASED' A
#
# COMPACT_ATOMS: atom_id res chain seq x y z
N ARG A 1 -9.24 16.62 1.38
CA ARG A 1 -10.32 17.39 2.04
C ARG A 1 -9.73 18.71 2.54
N ALA A 2 -10.52 19.70 2.93
CA ALA A 2 -9.95 20.87 3.59
C ALA A 2 -9.17 20.40 4.83
N GLY A 3 -7.86 20.70 4.88
CA GLY A 3 -6.97 20.26 5.95
C GLY A 3 -6.11 19.02 5.66
N ASP A 4 -6.32 18.29 4.56
CA ASP A 4 -5.38 17.23 4.17
C ASP A 4 -4.17 17.83 3.44
N PRO A 5 -2.94 17.36 3.72
CA PRO A 5 -1.76 17.78 2.98
C PRO A 5 -1.77 17.26 1.54
N ASP A 6 -1.09 17.98 0.65
CA ASP A 6 -0.98 17.62 -0.77
C ASP A 6 -0.27 16.27 -0.99
N ARG A 7 0.54 15.82 -0.02
CA ARG A 7 1.27 14.55 -0.09
C ARG A 7 1.62 13.99 1.29
N ILE A 8 1.40 12.68 1.46
CA ILE A 8 1.88 11.90 2.61
C ILE A 8 2.63 10.70 2.05
N VAL A 9 3.93 10.59 2.33
CA VAL A 9 4.79 9.46 1.93
C VAL A 9 5.71 9.13 3.09
N ALA A 10 5.91 7.83 3.34
CA ALA A 10 6.90 7.32 4.28
C ALA A 10 8.07 6.70 3.50
N THR A 11 9.28 6.89 3.99
CA THR A 11 10.52 6.36 3.40
C THR A 11 10.79 4.90 3.77
N GLY A 12 10.35 4.48 4.96
CA GLY A 12 10.56 3.12 5.47
C GLY A 12 11.94 2.85 6.07
N GLU A 13 12.81 3.86 6.20
CA GLU A 13 14.21 3.66 6.64
C GLU A 13 14.34 3.00 8.02
N LEU A 14 13.50 3.39 8.99
CA LEU A 14 13.52 2.77 10.32
C LEU A 14 13.08 1.31 10.29
N ALA A 15 12.06 0.98 9.49
CA ALA A 15 11.62 -0.40 9.33
C ALA A 15 12.68 -1.27 8.63
N ALA A 16 13.38 -0.71 7.64
CA ALA A 16 14.48 -1.39 6.99
C ALA A 16 15.64 -1.66 7.96
N ARG A 17 15.99 -0.69 8.81
CA ARG A 17 17.05 -0.83 9.82
C ARG A 17 16.70 -1.84 10.91
N ASP A 18 15.50 -1.74 11.47
CA ASP A 18 15.14 -2.44 12.71
C ASP A 18 14.53 -3.82 12.46
N LEU A 19 13.90 -4.02 11.30
CA LEU A 19 13.12 -5.22 10.99
C LEU A 19 13.60 -5.92 9.71
N GLU A 20 14.67 -5.43 9.08
CA GLU A 20 15.11 -5.88 7.75
C GLU A 20 13.97 -5.83 6.73
N TRP A 21 13.05 -4.87 6.91
CA TRP A 21 11.88 -4.74 6.07
C TRP A 21 12.26 -4.15 4.71
N GLN A 22 11.65 -4.69 3.66
CA GLN A 22 11.76 -4.17 2.30
C GLN A 22 10.38 -4.11 1.64
N ASN A 23 10.15 -3.07 0.82
CA ASN A 23 9.00 -3.07 -0.06
C ASN A 23 9.20 -4.14 -1.15
N ARG A 24 8.19 -5.01 -1.32
CA ARG A 24 8.22 -6.13 -2.28
C ARG A 24 7.17 -6.02 -3.39
N TYR A 25 6.34 -4.99 -3.34
CA TYR A 25 5.19 -4.83 -4.22
C TYR A 25 5.06 -3.40 -4.69
N THR A 26 4.96 -3.23 -5.99
CA THR A 26 4.62 -1.95 -6.61
C THR A 26 3.19 -1.54 -6.26
N VAL A 27 2.89 -0.24 -6.39
CA VAL A 27 1.53 0.26 -6.18
C VAL A 27 0.54 -0.39 -7.17
N ASP A 28 0.97 -0.64 -8.41
CA ASP A 28 0.15 -1.30 -9.43
C ASP A 28 -0.27 -2.71 -8.99
N GLU A 29 0.68 -3.50 -8.47
CA GLU A 29 0.39 -4.85 -7.95
C GLU A 29 -0.56 -4.82 -6.75
N MET A 30 -0.40 -3.84 -5.84
CA MET A 30 -1.29 -3.67 -4.70
C MET A 30 -2.72 -3.30 -5.14
N VAL A 31 -2.86 -2.39 -6.11
CA VAL A 31 -4.17 -2.01 -6.66
C VAL A 31 -4.83 -3.18 -7.36
N ARG A 32 -4.08 -3.91 -8.20
CA ARG A 32 -4.58 -5.07 -8.95
C ARG A 32 -5.11 -6.14 -8.01
N THR A 33 -4.31 -6.55 -7.01
CA THR A 33 -4.72 -7.59 -6.06
C THR A 33 -5.88 -7.15 -5.17
N GLY A 34 -5.93 -5.87 -4.77
CA GLY A 34 -7.07 -5.31 -4.05
C GLY A 34 -8.37 -5.34 -4.87
N TRP A 35 -8.29 -5.03 -6.17
CA TRP A 35 -9.44 -5.10 -7.07
C TRP A 35 -9.93 -6.54 -7.30
N GLU A 36 -9.01 -7.48 -7.52
CA GLU A 36 -9.33 -8.90 -7.65
C GLU A 36 -10.06 -9.43 -6.40
N ALA A 37 -9.54 -9.11 -5.20
CA ALA A 37 -10.15 -9.49 -3.93
C ALA A 37 -11.55 -8.88 -3.75
N ARG A 38 -11.74 -7.61 -4.13
CA ARG A 38 -13.05 -6.93 -4.09
C ARG A 38 -14.08 -7.66 -4.96
N ARG A 39 -13.69 -8.09 -6.18
CA ARG A 39 -14.60 -8.79 -7.09
C ARG A 39 -14.97 -10.17 -6.54
N ALA A 40 -13.99 -10.95 -6.10
CA ALA A 40 -14.23 -12.27 -5.51
C ALA A 40 -15.21 -12.19 -4.33
N ALA A 41 -15.04 -11.22 -3.43
CA ALA A 41 -15.92 -11.03 -2.28
C ALA A 41 -17.34 -10.50 -2.62
N SER A 42 -17.59 -10.12 -3.87
CA SER A 42 -18.92 -9.68 -4.33
C SER A 42 -19.63 -10.70 -5.22
N GLU A 43 -18.93 -11.80 -5.56
CA GLU A 43 -19.46 -12.93 -6.33
C GLU A 43 -20.06 -14.03 -5.42
N ASP A 44 -19.91 -13.88 -4.09
CA ASP A 44 -20.62 -14.62 -3.02
C ASP A 44 -21.97 -13.95 -2.66
#